data_AF-A0A2E3DYX0-F1
#
_entry.id   AF-A0A2E3DYX0-F1
#
_cell.length_a   1.000
_cell.length_b   1.000
_cell.length_c   1.000
_cell.angle_alpha   90.00
_cell.angle_beta   90.00
_cell.angle_gamma   90.00
#
_symmetry.space_group_name_H-M   'P 1'
#
loop_
_entity.id
_entity.type
_entity.pdbx_description
1 polymer ?
#
loop_
_entity_poly.entity_id
_entity_poly.type
_entity_poly.pdbx_seq_one_letter_code
_entity_poly.pdbx_strand_id
1 'polypeptide(L)'
;MPSEKTLRSSIRKQGYNRLAKVSARTAVTAARKAIVAQDENADVLVSKAISVLDRAAKKGAIHKNNASRRKSRLVQQLNSTRSE
;
A
#
# COMPACT_ATOMS: atom_id res chain seq x y z
N MET A 1 -21.56 9.70 -22.38
CA MET A 1 -20.37 10.42 -21.87
C MET A 1 -20.68 10.98 -20.49
N PRO A 2 -19.72 11.02 -19.55
CA PRO A 2 -19.92 11.68 -18.26
C PRO A 2 -20.19 13.18 -18.46
N SER A 3 -21.06 13.75 -17.63
CA SER A 3 -21.28 15.20 -17.57
C SER A 3 -19.95 15.94 -17.29
N GLU A 4 -19.80 17.15 -17.82
CA GLU A 4 -18.58 17.94 -17.66
C GLU A 4 -18.18 18.12 -16.18
N LYS A 5 -19.16 18.31 -15.30
CA LYS A 5 -18.93 18.43 -13.85
C LYS A 5 -18.37 17.14 -13.25
N THR A 6 -18.89 15.98 -13.66
CA THR A 6 -18.42 14.68 -13.14
C THR A 6 -17.04 14.38 -13.66
N LEU A 7 -16.73 14.70 -14.92
CA LEU A 7 -15.39 14.58 -15.50
C LEU A 7 -14.35 15.41 -14.72
N ARG A 8 -14.61 16.71 -14.49
CA ARG A 8 -13.73 17.59 -13.70
C ARG A 8 -13.47 17.02 -12.30
N SER A 9 -14.51 16.53 -11.63
CA SER A 9 -14.39 15.93 -10.29
C SER A 9 -13.58 14.63 -10.29
N SER A 10 -13.72 13.82 -11.35
CA SER A 10 -13.02 12.55 -11.52
C SER A 10 -11.52 12.77 -11.69
N ILE A 11 -11.13 13.70 -12.58
CA ILE A 11 -9.73 14.07 -12.82
C ILE A 11 -9.06 14.54 -11.53
N ARG A 12 -9.74 15.40 -10.77
CA ARG A 12 -9.24 15.88 -9.47
C ARG A 12 -9.01 14.73 -8.48
N LYS A 13 -10.01 13.84 -8.32
CA LYS A 13 -9.88 12.66 -7.44
C LYS A 13 -8.78 11.70 -7.91
N GLN A 14 -8.63 11.53 -9.23
CA GLN A 14 -7.60 10.67 -9.82
C GLN A 14 -6.20 11.14 -9.45
N GLY A 15 -5.92 12.46 -9.48
CA GLY A 15 -4.63 13.02 -9.08
C GLY A 15 -4.25 12.64 -7.65
N TYR A 16 -5.14 12.88 -6.68
CA TYR A 16 -4.90 12.54 -5.28
C TYR A 16 -4.79 11.02 -5.04
N ASN A 17 -5.67 10.24 -5.67
CA ASN A 17 -5.67 8.79 -5.54
C ASN A 17 -4.43 8.16 -6.16
N ARG A 18 -3.89 8.73 -7.25
CA ARG A 18 -2.67 8.26 -7.89
C ARG A 18 -1.49 8.34 -6.92
N LEU A 19 -1.29 9.48 -6.26
CA LEU A 19 -0.20 9.67 -5.30
C LEU A 19 -0.29 8.66 -4.14
N ALA A 20 -1.48 8.50 -3.55
CA ALA A 20 -1.70 7.53 -2.46
C ALA A 20 -1.50 6.07 -2.92
N LYS A 21 -1.89 5.72 -4.15
CA LYS A 21 -1.66 4.38 -4.71
C LYS A 21 -0.18 4.13 -4.97
N VAL A 22 0.54 5.11 -5.50
CA VAL A 22 1.98 4.99 -5.80
C VAL A 22 2.76 4.85 -4.50
N SER A 23 2.53 5.72 -3.51
CA SER A 23 3.24 5.63 -2.21
C SER A 23 3.00 4.29 -1.53
N ALA A 24 1.76 3.78 -1.53
CA ALA A 24 1.43 2.46 -1.00
C ALA A 24 2.13 1.32 -1.76
N ARG A 25 2.22 1.40 -3.09
CA ARG A 25 2.96 0.41 -3.90
C ARG A 25 4.45 0.43 -3.58
N THR A 26 5.06 1.61 -3.53
CA THR A 26 6.49 1.77 -3.25
C THR A 26 6.83 1.26 -1.85
N ALA A 27 6.02 1.58 -0.83
CA ALA A 27 6.23 1.08 0.53
C ALA A 27 6.16 -0.44 0.62
N VAL A 28 5.19 -1.07 -0.07
CA VAL A 28 5.08 -2.54 -0.13
C VAL A 28 6.28 -3.16 -0.85
N THR A 29 6.73 -2.58 -1.96
CA THR A 29 7.92 -3.08 -2.68
C THR A 29 9.18 -2.94 -1.84
N ALA A 30 9.36 -1.82 -1.13
CA ALA A 30 10.49 -1.62 -0.22
C ALA A 30 10.50 -2.66 0.91
N ALA A 31 9.36 -2.88 1.56
CA ALA A 31 9.22 -3.90 2.60
C ALA A 31 9.54 -5.31 2.08
N ARG A 32 9.06 -5.69 0.89
CA ARG A 32 9.39 -6.99 0.28
C ARG A 32 10.87 -7.16 -0.01
N LYS A 33 11.53 -6.11 -0.52
CA LYS A 33 12.97 -6.14 -0.78
C LYS A 33 13.76 -6.33 0.50
N ALA A 34 13.38 -5.62 1.58
CA ALA A 34 14.04 -5.76 2.88
C ALA A 34 13.84 -7.15 3.50
N ILE A 35 12.65 -7.74 3.37
CA ILE A 35 12.40 -9.12 3.82
C ILE A 35 13.29 -10.12 3.07
N VAL A 36 13.40 -9.98 1.74
CA VAL A 36 14.25 -10.88 0.92
C VAL A 36 15.74 -10.68 1.23
N ALA A 37 16.16 -9.44 1.49
CA ALA A 37 17.55 -9.12 1.83
C ALA A 37 17.93 -9.47 3.27
N GLN A 38 16.99 -9.94 4.11
CA GLN A 38 17.20 -10.22 5.54
C GLN A 38 17.84 -9.02 6.28
N ASP A 39 17.39 -7.80 5.94
CA ASP A 39 17.85 -6.58 6.57
C ASP A 39 17.23 -6.45 7.98
N GLU A 40 18.01 -6.03 8.98
CA GLU A 40 17.54 -5.75 10.34
C GLU A 40 16.38 -4.73 10.36
N ASN A 41 16.30 -3.88 9.32
CA ASN A 41 15.24 -2.88 9.16
C ASN A 41 13.91 -3.44 8.59
N ALA A 42 13.82 -4.74 8.29
CA ALA A 42 12.65 -5.34 7.66
C ALA A 42 11.36 -5.09 8.48
N ASP A 43 11.41 -5.24 9.80
CA ASP A 43 10.26 -5.02 10.70
C ASP A 43 9.75 -3.58 10.67
N VAL A 44 10.68 -2.62 10.66
CA VAL A 44 10.37 -1.18 10.61
C VAL A 44 9.74 -0.82 9.26
N LEU A 45 10.28 -1.35 8.17
CA LEU A 45 9.78 -1.11 6.82
C LEU A 45 8.41 -1.75 6.60
N VAL A 46 8.15 -2.94 7.14
CA VAL A 46 6.83 -3.58 7.12
C VAL A 46 5.82 -2.76 7.92
N SER A 47 6.17 -2.32 9.12
CA SER A 47 5.29 -1.48 9.95
C SER A 47 4.94 -0.17 9.24
N LYS A 48 5.92 0.47 8.60
CA LYS A 48 5.71 1.67 7.78
C LYS A 48 4.80 1.38 6.58
N ALA A 49 4.98 0.25 5.89
CA ALA A 49 4.14 -0.16 4.77
C ALA A 49 2.68 -0.39 5.19
N ILE A 50 2.45 -1.01 6.35
CA ILE A 50 1.12 -1.21 6.93
C ILE A 50 0.43 0.13 7.18
N SER A 51 1.13 1.08 7.82
CA SER A 51 0.60 2.42 8.11
C SER A 51 0.21 3.19 6.84
N VAL A 52 1.06 3.13 5.80
CA VAL A 52 0.79 3.79 4.51
C VAL A 52 -0.42 3.14 3.80
N LEU A 53 -0.53 1.81 3.85
CA LEU A 53 -1.67 1.09 3.27
C LEU A 53 -3.00 1.48 3.93
N ASP A 54 -3.02 1.61 5.26
CA ASP A 54 -4.22 2.04 5.99
C ASP A 54 -4.61 3.46 5.68
N ARG A 55 -3.64 4.36 5.61
CA ARG A 55 -3.91 5.75 5.26
C ARG A 55 -4.45 5.87 3.83
N ALA A 56 -3.95 5.06 2.91
CA ALA A 56 -4.47 4.99 1.54
C ALA A 56 -5.90 4.40 1.49
N ALA A 57 -6.21 3.44 2.36
CA ALA A 57 -7.56 2.88 2.48
C ALA A 57 -8.55 3.87 3.08
N LYS A 58 -8.17 4.58 4.15
CA LYS A 58 -8.99 5.62 4.79
C LYS A 58 -9.35 6.76 3.83
N LYS A 59 -8.42 7.12 2.92
CA LYS A 59 -8.65 8.13 1.87
C LYS A 59 -9.50 7.62 0.70
N GLY A 60 -9.89 6.34 0.67
CA GLY A 60 -10.65 5.74 -0.43
C GLY A 60 -9.81 5.51 -1.70
N ALA A 61 -8.49 5.68 -1.64
CA ALA A 61 -7.61 5.42 -2.78
C ALA A 61 -7.45 3.92 -3.06
N ILE A 62 -7.54 3.09 -2.01
CA ILE A 62 -7.50 1.62 -2.08
C ILE A 62 -8.70 1.08 -1.28
N HIS A 63 -9.36 0.04 -1.79
CA HIS A 63 -10.46 -0.59 -1.05
C HIS A 63 -9.93 -1.30 0.22
N LYS A 64 -10.70 -1.25 1.32
CA LYS A 64 -10.34 -1.87 2.62
C LYS A 64 -9.84 -3.31 2.47
N ASN A 65 -10.56 -4.16 1.73
CA ASN A 65 -10.16 -5.56 1.51
C ASN A 65 -8.84 -5.69 0.74
N ASN A 66 -8.51 -4.76 -0.17
CA ASN A 66 -7.23 -4.79 -0.88
C ASN A 66 -6.08 -4.40 0.06
N ALA A 67 -6.30 -3.41 0.93
CA ALA A 67 -5.34 -3.08 1.99
C ALA A 67 -5.12 -4.27 2.94
N SER A 68 -6.19 -4.89 3.47
CA SER A 68 -6.10 -6.06 4.35
C SER A 68 -5.37 -7.24 3.69
N ARG A 69 -5.69 -7.56 2.42
CA ARG A 69 -4.98 -8.61 1.67
C ARG A 69 -3.48 -8.33 1.54
N ARG A 70 -3.10 -7.08 1.27
CA ARG A 70 -1.67 -6.71 1.14
C ARG A 70 -0.92 -6.80 2.47
N LYS A 71 -1.56 -6.37 3.56
CA LYS A 71 -1.00 -6.52 4.92
C LYS A 71 -0.79 -7.99 5.28
N SER A 72 -1.83 -8.81 5.14
CA SER A 72 -1.76 -10.23 5.45
C SER A 72 -0.63 -10.92 4.70
N ARG A 73 -0.48 -10.65 3.39
CA ARG A 73 0.62 -11.20 2.59
C ARG A 73 2.01 -10.73 3.04
N LEU A 74 2.18 -9.47 3.44
CA LEU A 74 3.47 -8.98 3.94
C LEU A 74 3.86 -9.66 5.25
N VAL A 75 2.91 -9.77 6.18
CA VAL A 75 3.15 -10.41 7.48
C VAL A 75 3.41 -11.91 7.30
N GLN A 76 2.65 -12.59 6.45
CA GLN A 76 2.87 -13.99 6.15
C GLN A 76 4.27 -14.23 5.57
N GLN A 77 4.71 -13.37 4.65
CA GLN A 77 6.03 -13.47 4.04
C GLN A 77 7.16 -13.26 5.06
N LEU A 78 7.01 -12.31 5.98
CA LEU A 78 7.98 -12.07 7.05
C LEU A 78 8.05 -13.25 8.03
N ASN A 79 6.90 -13.83 8.37
CA ASN A 79 6.83 -14.98 9.25
C ASN A 79 7.46 -16.22 8.60
N SER A 80 7.20 -16.47 7.31
CA SER A 80 7.78 -17.62 6.61
C SER A 80 9.31 -17.53 6.55
N THR A 81 9.86 -16.35 6.29
CA THR A 81 11.32 -16.14 6.26
C THR A 81 11.99 -16.22 7.63
N ARG A 82 11.21 -16.18 8.72
CA ARG A 82 11.70 -16.29 10.10
C ARG A 82 11.56 -17.71 10.66
N SER A 83 10.65 -18.49 10.11
CA SER A 83 10.39 -19.87 10.52
C SER A 83 11.26 -20.91 9.82
N GLU A 84 11.96 -20.51 8.76
CA GLU A 84 13.05 -21.27 8.13
C GLU A 84 14.39 -20.85 8.77
#